data_AF-A0A8C9DG85-F1
#
_entry.id   AF-A0A8C9DG85-F1
#
_cell.length_a   1.000
_cell.length_b   1.000
_cell.length_c   1.000
_cell.angle_alpha   90.00
_cell.angle_beta   90.00
_cell.angle_gamma   90.00
#
_symmetry.space_group_name_H-M   'P 1'
#
loop_
_entity.id
_entity.type
_entity.pdbx_description
1 polymer ?
#
loop_
_entity_poly.entity_id
_entity_poly.type
_entity_poly.pdbx_seq_one_letter_code
_entity_poly.pdbx_strand_id
1 'polypeptide(L)' 'MLASGCRRLGARLGCLRGGIHTPAQTVRRSLTSCIDPSMGLNEEQKEFQKVAFDFAAREMAPNMAEWDQKHVCLDD' A
#
# COMPACT_ATOMS: atom_id res chain seq x y z
N MET A 1 -6.33 31.22 42.63
CA MET A 1 -5.29 30.87 43.63
C MET A 1 -4.19 30.14 42.87
N LEU A 2 -3.18 30.89 42.43
CA LEU A 2 -1.81 30.94 42.98
C LEU A 2 -0.90 29.83 42.46
N ALA A 3 0.13 30.29 41.75
CA ALA A 3 1.23 29.57 41.13
C ALA A 3 2.10 28.78 42.10
N SER A 4 2.77 27.74 41.59
CA SER A 4 4.12 27.31 42.01
C SER A 4 4.65 26.33 40.94
N GLY A 5 5.70 26.65 40.16
CA GLY A 5 7.13 26.50 40.54
C GLY A 5 7.55 25.04 40.32
N CYS A 6 8.59 24.62 39.59
CA CYS A 6 9.93 25.17 39.42
C CYS A 6 10.66 24.56 38.21
N ARG A 7 11.66 25.30 37.73
CA ARG A 7 12.59 25.03 36.60
C ARG A 7 13.78 24.14 37.01
N ARG A 8 14.51 23.63 35.97
CA ARG A 8 15.92 23.16 35.90
C ARG A 8 16.07 21.63 35.69
N LEU A 9 16.97 21.06 34.89
CA LEU A 9 18.09 21.43 33.99
C LEU A 9 18.15 20.26 32.96
N GLY A 10 18.30 20.46 31.65
CA GLY A 10 19.60 20.72 31.06
C GLY A 10 20.56 19.52 31.16
N ALA A 11 20.38 18.48 30.34
CA ALA A 11 21.42 17.48 30.07
C ALA A 11 21.56 17.27 28.56
N ARG A 12 22.50 18.02 27.96
CA ARG A 12 23.10 17.72 26.65
C ARG A 12 24.17 16.65 26.86
N LEU A 13 24.06 15.51 26.19
CA LEU A 13 25.16 14.62 25.79
C LEU A 13 24.67 13.90 24.53
N GLY A 14 25.17 14.24 23.33
CA GLY A 14 26.27 13.54 22.64
C GLY A 14 25.67 12.48 21.69
N CYS A 15 26.06 12.27 20.43
CA CYS A 15 27.21 12.63 19.64
C CYS A 15 26.76 12.66 18.16
N LEU A 16 27.21 13.64 17.37
CA LEU A 16 27.13 13.56 15.91
C LEU A 16 28.14 12.50 15.44
N ARG A 17 27.67 11.29 15.13
CA ARG A 17 28.47 10.31 14.38
C ARG A 17 28.10 10.41 12.92
N GLY A 18 29.04 10.92 12.14
CA GLY A 18 29.00 10.88 10.69
C GLY A 18 28.98 9.45 10.17
N GLY A 19 28.20 9.24 9.11
CA GLY A 19 28.28 8.12 8.22
C GLY A 19 27.89 8.62 6.84
N ILE A 20 28.80 8.47 5.88
CA ILE A 20 28.56 8.77 4.47
C ILE A 20 27.35 7.94 4.03
N HIS A 21 26.22 8.58 3.74
CA HIS A 21 25.10 7.93 3.07
C HIS A 21 25.55 7.59 1.65
N THR A 22 26.04 6.37 1.45
CA THR A 22 25.99 5.76 0.12
C THR A 22 24.50 5.59 -0.20
N PRO A 23 24.04 5.94 -1.42
CA PRO A 23 22.69 5.61 -1.82
C PRO A 23 22.66 4.09 -1.94
N ALA A 24 22.18 3.43 -0.89
CA ALA A 24 21.87 2.02 -0.94
C ALA A 24 20.90 1.84 -2.11
N GLN A 25 21.39 1.24 -3.20
CA GLN A 25 20.54 0.81 -4.29
C GLN A 25 19.48 -0.08 -3.65
N THR A 26 18.27 0.46 -3.55
CA THR A 26 17.13 -0.27 -3.04
C THR A 26 16.80 -1.27 -4.13
N VAL A 27 17.48 -2.42 -4.10
CA VAL A 27 17.09 -3.60 -4.87
C VAL A 27 15.69 -3.92 -4.37
N ARG A 28 14.68 -3.47 -5.12
CA ARG A 28 13.30 -3.89 -4.92
C ARG A 28 13.30 -5.39 -5.17
N ARG A 29 13.43 -6.17 -4.09
CA ARG A 29 13.15 -7.60 -4.14
C ARG A 29 11.70 -7.72 -4.60
N SER A 30 11.50 -8.23 -5.80
CA SER A 30 10.17 -8.52 -6.33
C SER A 30 9.56 -9.55 -5.38
N LEU A 31 8.61 -9.12 -4.55
CA LEU A 31 7.85 -10.01 -3.68
C LEU A 31 6.81 -10.68 -4.57
N THR A 32 7.19 -11.80 -5.19
CA THR A 32 6.20 -12.71 -5.74
C THR A 32 5.40 -13.27 -4.57
N SER A 33 4.10 -12.98 -4.57
CA SER A 33 3.15 -13.59 -3.65
C SER A 33 3.27 -15.11 -3.75
N CYS A 34 3.09 -15.83 -2.63
CA CYS A 34 2.96 -17.30 -2.67
C CYS A 34 1.73 -17.75 -3.49
N ILE A 35 0.85 -16.81 -3.83
CA ILE A 35 -0.24 -16.96 -4.79
C ILE A 35 -0.13 -15.80 -5.78
N ASP A 36 0.58 -16.02 -6.89
CA ASP A 36 0.60 -15.10 -8.02
C ASP A 36 -0.35 -15.63 -9.11
N PRO A 37 -1.48 -14.94 -9.37
CA PRO A 37 -2.49 -15.39 -10.32
C PRO A 37 -2.06 -15.25 -11.79
N SER A 38 -0.90 -14.66 -12.06
CA SER A 38 -0.33 -14.52 -13.41
C SER A 38 0.72 -15.59 -13.74
N MET A 39 1.11 -16.41 -12.75
CA MET A 39 2.10 -17.47 -12.93
C MET A 39 1.59 -18.54 -13.89
N GLY A 40 2.40 -18.84 -14.91
CA GLY A 40 2.07 -19.83 -15.95
C GLY A 40 1.21 -19.30 -17.09
N LEU A 41 0.77 -18.04 -17.04
CA LEU A 41 0.08 -17.39 -18.16
C LEU A 41 1.07 -16.87 -19.19
N ASN A 42 0.65 -16.89 -20.46
CA ASN A 42 1.36 -16.16 -21.51
C ASN A 42 1.05 -14.65 -21.44
N GLU A 43 1.77 -13.82 -22.20
CA GLU A 43 1.62 -12.36 -22.13
C GLU A 43 0.24 -11.87 -22.58
N GLU A 44 -0.37 -12.51 -23.58
CA GLU A 44 -1.71 -12.16 -24.03
C GLU A 44 -2.75 -12.39 -22.92
N GLN A 45 -2.67 -13.53 -22.23
CA GLN A 45 -3.54 -13.85 -21.09
C GLN A 45 -3.33 -12.90 -19.91
N LYS A 46 -2.10 -12.46 -19.66
CA LYS A 46 -1.82 -11.45 -18.63
C LYS A 46 -2.44 -10.10 -18.98
N GLU A 47 -2.44 -9.71 -20.26
CA GLU A 47 -3.12 -8.48 -20.69
C GLU A 47 -4.63 -8.59 -20.51
N PHE A 48 -5.25 -9.73 -20.87
CA PHE A 48 -6.66 -9.96 -20.60
C PHE A 48 -6.98 -9.93 -19.11
N GLN A 49 -6.14 -10.58 -18.28
CA GLN A 49 -6.26 -10.54 -16.84
C GLN A 49 -6.20 -9.10 -16.32
N LYS A 50 -5.23 -8.30 -16.80
CA LYS A 50 -5.06 -6.90 -16.41
C LYS A 50 -6.29 -6.07 -16.77
N VAL A 51 -6.76 -6.16 -18.02
CA VAL A 51 -7.94 -5.42 -18.49
C VAL A 51 -9.18 -5.78 -17.66
N ALA A 52 -9.40 -7.06 -17.39
CA ALA A 52 -10.51 -7.52 -16.57
C ALA A 52 -10.41 -7.02 -15.12
N PHE A 53 -9.22 -7.07 -14.52
CA PHE A 53 -9.01 -6.61 -13.15
C PHE A 53 -9.19 -5.10 -13.02
N ASP A 54 -8.67 -4.32 -13.99
CA ASP A 54 -8.82 -2.88 -14.03
C ASP A 54 -10.28 -2.45 -14.22
N PHE A 55 -11.07 -3.23 -14.97
CA PHE A 55 -12.52 -3.01 -15.09
C PHE A 55 -13.25 -3.36 -13.80
N ALA A 56 -12.98 -4.54 -13.23
CA ALA A 56 -13.60 -4.98 -11.98
C ALA A 56 -13.33 -4.00 -10.84
N ALA A 57 -12.12 -3.47 -10.73
CA ALA A 57 -11.75 -2.49 -9.69
C ALA A 57 -12.47 -1.15 -9.84
N ARG A 58 -12.71 -0.69 -11.08
CA ARG A 58 -13.29 0.63 -11.36
C ARG A 58 -14.81 0.63 -11.43
N GLU A 59 -15.39 -0.38 -12.09
CA GLU A 59 -16.82 -0.38 -12.42
C GLU A 59 -17.62 -1.34 -11.53
N MET A 60 -17.04 -2.48 -11.14
CA MET A 60 -17.76 -3.49 -10.37
C MET A 60 -17.61 -3.29 -8.86
N ALA A 61 -16.37 -3.20 -8.37
CA ALA A 61 -16.07 -3.17 -6.94
C ALA A 61 -16.78 -2.04 -6.17
N PRO A 62 -16.91 -0.80 -6.69
CA PRO A 62 -17.62 0.26 -5.97
C PRO A 62 -19.12 0.01 -5.83
N ASN A 63 -19.73 -0.69 -6.79
CA ASN A 63 -21.18 -0.90 -6.84
C ASN A 63 -21.61 -2.26 -6.26
N MET A 64 -20.67 -3.19 -6.10
CA MET A 64 -20.92 -4.57 -5.70
C MET A 64 -21.77 -4.71 -4.44
N ALA A 65 -21.49 -3.93 -3.38
CA ALA A 65 -22.25 -4.00 -2.13
C ALA A 65 -23.68 -3.47 -2.28
N GLU A 66 -23.88 -2.43 -3.10
CA GLU A 66 -25.19 -1.86 -3.37
C GLU A 66 -26.04 -2.81 -4.21
N TRP A 67 -25.46 -3.43 -5.24
CA TRP A 67 -26.15 -4.39 -6.10
C TRP A 67 -26.58 -5.64 -5.33
N ASP A 68 -25.73 -6.15 -4.44
CA ASP A 68 -26.08 -7.26 -3.56
C ASP A 68 -27.28 -6.90 -2.67
N GLN A 69 -27.22 -5.73 -2.01
CA GLN A 69 -28.30 -5.27 -1.13
C GLN A 69 -29.63 -5.07 -1.86
N LYS A 70 -29.59 -4.56 -3.09
CA LYS A 70 -30.78 -4.27 -3.89
C LYS A 70 -31.26 -5.47 -4.70
N HIS A 71 -30.57 -6.61 -4.64
CA HIS A 71 -30.81 -7.77 -5.50
C HIS A 71 -30.86 -7.41 -7.00
N VAL A 72 -29.98 -6.49 -7.42
CA VAL A 72 -29.89 -6.05 -8.81
C VAL A 72 -28.84 -6.88 -9.54
N CYS A 73 -29.26 -7.55 -10.60
CA CYS A 73 -28.36 -8.12 -11.58
C CYS A 73 -28.19 -7.12 -12.74
N LEU A 74 -27.00 -7.06 -13.32
CA LEU A 74 -26.81 -6.36 -14.59
C LEU A 74 -27.44 -7.23 -15.69
N ASP A 75 -28.70 -6.97 -16.02
CA ASP A 75 -29.34 -7.53 -17.21
C ASP A 75 -28.86 -6.77 -18.46
N ASP A 76 -28.66 -7.50 -19.57
CA ASP A 76 -28.13 -7.02 -20.87
C ASP A 76 -29.04 -5.99 -21.57
#